data_AF-A0A2J6HTQ1-F1
#
_entry.id   AF-A0A2J6HTQ1-F1
#
_cell.length_a   1.000
_cell.length_b   1.000
_cell.length_c   1.000
_cell.angle_alpha   90.00
_cell.angle_beta   90.00
_cell.angle_gamma   90.00
#
_symmetry.space_group_name_H-M   'P 1'
#
loop_
_entity.id
_entity.type
_entity.pdbx_description
1 polymer ?
#
loop_
_entity_poly.entity_id
_entity_poly.type
_entity_poly.pdbx_seq_one_letter_code
_entity_poly.pdbx_strand_id
1 'polypeptide(L)'
;MFFSTSTNHILFLIMKDFKVFLPFFLVFFLLLLSGNKLNAQLNCDISISQAMPVCPNVDFELTAFEYSNCTYTWEKNGELIQGNSYKLITNITETANFTLTITDNATQEECTSAPFEVSCHTPIEIDFVQFQLTCTNGDEPNGNTAVVKAIATGEFEPDEYHYYWQDVAYFQIDPNDSSIVNSLKAHQKYAIEVRDDYGCPAWDTIRTDAYPNPIIEVNSDPDTAFIENPYVTFSFVNLSEDSIQVSNHYWNFGDCVEGSANYPQCLDDISTSQYAPVHAYGNPITRDTTYYASLTVYNQQGCDTTYVKDVLVKLVNLFIPNVFTPNGDGINDYFIITENQNSGGTEERAEYDNYDVLAKYYESSQLVVFNRWGRVVYESGNYKNDWDGGNLPDGVYFYVLKCQGYSNPDNDFVYKGSVTIFGSGR
;
A
#
# COMPACT_ATOMS: atom_id res chain seq x y z
N MET A 1 2.32 -28.14 -58.45
CA MET A 1 2.15 -28.63 -59.84
C MET A 1 1.89 -27.44 -60.74
N PHE A 2 2.00 -27.60 -62.07
CA PHE A 2 1.60 -26.61 -63.08
C PHE A 2 0.04 -26.52 -63.17
N PHE A 3 -0.64 -25.63 -63.92
CA PHE A 3 -0.32 -24.78 -65.09
C PHE A 3 -1.19 -23.49 -65.13
N SER A 4 -0.72 -22.46 -65.86
CA SER A 4 -1.46 -21.48 -66.71
C SER A 4 -0.76 -20.10 -66.62
N THR A 5 0.02 -19.57 -67.58
CA THR A 5 -0.09 -19.33 -69.04
C THR A 5 -0.88 -18.08 -69.47
N SER A 6 -0.16 -16.97 -69.69
CA SER A 6 -0.37 -16.03 -70.82
C SER A 6 0.90 -15.17 -71.03
N THR A 7 1.04 -14.50 -72.18
CA THR A 7 2.29 -13.87 -72.67
C THR A 7 2.05 -12.58 -73.50
N ASN A 8 3.15 -11.88 -73.85
CA ASN A 8 3.28 -10.76 -74.83
C ASN A 8 2.85 -9.35 -74.34
N HIS A 9 3.46 -8.21 -74.74
CA HIS A 9 4.62 -7.89 -75.63
C HIS A 9 5.42 -6.69 -75.03
N ILE A 10 6.76 -6.67 -74.96
CA ILE A 10 7.78 -6.23 -75.96
C ILE A 10 7.83 -4.71 -76.29
N LEU A 11 8.91 -4.01 -75.85
CA LEU A 11 9.95 -3.20 -76.58
C LEU A 11 10.68 -2.26 -75.55
N PHE A 12 12.01 -2.02 -75.40
CA PHE A 12 13.24 -1.90 -76.26
C PHE A 12 13.34 -0.57 -77.04
N LEU A 13 14.42 0.24 -77.07
CA LEU A 13 15.73 0.41 -76.35
C LEU A 13 16.00 1.95 -76.26
N ILE A 14 16.85 2.58 -75.43
CA ILE A 14 18.10 2.29 -74.68
C ILE A 14 19.44 2.50 -75.48
N MET A 15 20.13 3.60 -75.13
CA MET A 15 21.57 3.96 -75.27
C MET A 15 22.38 3.64 -76.56
N LYS A 16 23.04 4.67 -77.17
CA LYS A 16 24.51 4.89 -77.06
C LYS A 16 25.13 6.11 -77.82
N ASP A 17 26.03 6.80 -77.11
CA ASP A 17 27.41 7.28 -77.43
C ASP A 17 27.83 8.00 -78.75
N PHE A 18 28.42 9.20 -78.53
CA PHE A 18 29.75 9.70 -78.98
C PHE A 18 30.03 10.35 -80.38
N LYS A 19 30.44 11.64 -80.31
CA LYS A 19 31.65 12.30 -80.91
C LYS A 19 31.79 12.39 -82.47
N VAL A 20 32.52 13.34 -83.09
CA VAL A 20 33.23 14.62 -82.79
C VAL A 20 33.59 15.30 -84.14
N PHE A 21 33.72 16.65 -84.23
CA PHE A 21 34.87 17.34 -84.90
C PHE A 21 34.83 18.88 -84.74
N LEU A 22 36.02 19.51 -84.77
CA LEU A 22 36.30 20.96 -84.79
C LEU A 22 36.76 21.36 -86.23
N PRO A 23 36.91 22.65 -86.64
CA PRO A 23 37.76 23.69 -86.00
C PRO A 23 37.10 25.11 -86.06
N PHE A 24 37.73 26.29 -86.00
CA PHE A 24 39.13 26.77 -85.90
C PHE A 24 39.16 28.17 -85.21
N PHE A 25 40.37 28.67 -84.94
CA PHE A 25 40.77 30.07 -84.64
C PHE A 25 40.71 30.61 -83.20
N LEU A 26 41.65 31.52 -82.94
CA LEU A 26 42.19 31.89 -81.63
C LEU A 26 42.65 33.34 -81.68
N VAL A 27 42.15 34.18 -80.77
CA VAL A 27 42.72 35.49 -80.41
C VAL A 27 42.63 35.64 -78.91
N PHE A 28 43.72 36.14 -78.29
CA PHE A 28 43.87 36.25 -76.85
C PHE A 28 43.95 37.73 -76.47
N PHE A 29 43.07 38.19 -75.58
CA PHE A 29 43.19 39.51 -74.95
C PHE A 29 42.72 39.44 -73.50
N LEU A 30 43.38 40.20 -72.63
CA LEU A 30 43.31 40.06 -71.18
C LEU A 30 43.15 41.45 -70.55
N LEU A 31 42.62 41.50 -69.31
CA LEU A 31 42.32 42.72 -68.52
C LEU A 31 41.13 43.53 -69.08
N LEU A 32 40.09 43.90 -68.32
CA LEU A 32 39.92 43.98 -66.86
C LEU A 32 38.59 43.37 -66.42
N LEU A 33 38.63 42.41 -65.48
CA LEU A 33 37.45 42.06 -64.67
C LEU A 33 37.50 42.88 -63.38
N SER A 34 36.57 43.81 -63.22
CA SER A 34 36.27 44.44 -61.93
C SER A 34 35.62 43.38 -61.03
N GLY A 35 36.44 42.66 -60.27
CA GLY A 35 36.01 41.62 -59.34
C GLY A 35 35.28 42.19 -58.13
N ASN A 36 34.04 42.63 -58.33
CA ASN A 36 33.10 42.83 -57.23
C ASN A 36 32.92 41.48 -56.53
N LYS A 37 33.49 41.33 -55.33
CA LYS A 37 33.08 40.28 -54.42
C LYS A 37 31.61 40.54 -54.06
N LEU A 38 30.72 39.74 -54.63
CA LEU A 38 29.46 39.43 -53.97
C LEU A 38 29.83 38.63 -52.72
N ASN A 39 29.91 39.29 -51.57
CA ASN A 39 29.71 38.59 -50.31
C ASN A 39 28.30 37.99 -50.38
N ALA A 40 28.19 36.68 -50.21
CA ALA A 40 26.90 36.06 -49.96
C ALA A 40 26.53 36.42 -48.51
N GLN A 41 25.64 37.40 -48.35
CA GLN A 41 25.11 37.80 -47.06
C GLN A 41 24.56 36.56 -46.33
N LEU A 42 24.85 36.46 -45.03
CA LEU A 42 24.31 35.39 -44.18
C LEU A 42 22.78 35.37 -44.28
N ASN A 43 22.19 34.17 -44.33
CA ASN A 43 20.76 33.97 -44.24
C ASN A 43 20.38 33.40 -42.86
N CYS A 44 19.55 34.15 -42.14
CA CYS A 44 19.02 33.80 -40.82
C CYS A 44 17.49 33.52 -40.84
N ASP A 45 16.92 33.17 -42.00
CA ASP A 45 15.56 32.63 -42.13
C ASP A 45 15.38 31.42 -41.18
N ILE A 46 14.35 31.48 -40.34
CA ILE A 46 13.92 30.37 -39.48
C ILE A 46 12.86 29.54 -40.22
N SER A 47 12.96 28.22 -40.10
CA SER A 47 11.96 27.25 -40.58
C SER A 47 11.63 26.23 -39.50
N ILE A 48 10.43 25.66 -39.53
CA ILE A 48 9.93 24.71 -38.53
C ILE A 48 9.70 23.32 -39.16
N SER A 49 9.96 22.27 -38.39
CA SER A 49 9.87 20.87 -38.85
C SER A 49 8.44 20.33 -39.05
N GLN A 50 7.42 21.07 -38.61
CA GLN A 50 6.03 20.60 -38.55
C GLN A 50 5.03 21.72 -38.88
N ALA A 51 3.75 21.37 -39.01
CA ALA A 51 2.68 22.34 -39.18
C ALA A 51 2.49 23.21 -37.93
N MET A 52 1.82 24.35 -38.11
CA MET A 52 1.37 25.23 -37.03
C MET A 52 -0.16 25.35 -37.07
N PRO A 53 -0.85 25.49 -35.92
CA PRO A 53 -0.29 25.61 -34.56
C PRO A 53 0.40 24.32 -34.08
N VAL A 54 1.36 24.46 -33.17
CA VAL A 54 2.07 23.34 -32.55
C VAL A 54 1.35 22.87 -31.29
N CYS A 55 1.47 21.58 -30.98
CA CYS A 55 0.90 21.00 -29.78
C CYS A 55 1.63 21.47 -28.50
N PRO A 56 0.91 21.85 -27.44
CA PRO A 56 1.54 22.30 -26.20
C PRO A 56 2.33 21.17 -25.52
N ASN A 57 3.49 21.51 -24.95
CA ASN A 57 4.46 20.59 -24.33
C ASN A 57 5.05 19.50 -25.26
N VAL A 58 4.79 19.53 -26.57
CA VAL A 58 5.42 18.63 -27.54
C VAL A 58 6.67 19.30 -28.15
N ASP A 59 7.77 18.55 -28.21
CA ASP A 59 9.02 19.03 -28.82
C ASP A 59 8.91 19.17 -30.34
N PHE A 60 9.33 20.32 -30.86
CA PHE A 60 9.47 20.62 -32.29
C PHE A 60 10.88 21.14 -32.62
N GLU A 61 11.29 21.04 -33.88
CA GLU A 61 12.60 21.51 -34.34
C GLU A 61 12.47 22.79 -35.16
N LEU A 62 13.12 23.87 -34.71
CA LEU A 62 13.40 25.06 -35.51
C LEU A 62 14.78 24.93 -36.16
N THR A 63 14.89 25.27 -37.43
CA THR A 63 16.14 25.19 -38.21
C THR A 63 16.40 26.42 -39.05
N ALA A 64 17.66 26.79 -39.14
CA ALA A 64 18.20 27.80 -40.04
C ALA A 64 19.33 27.22 -40.92
N PHE A 65 19.92 28.03 -41.79
CA PHE A 65 20.97 27.58 -42.70
C PHE A 65 22.27 27.21 -41.97
N GLU A 66 22.84 26.04 -42.27
CA GLU A 66 24.11 25.58 -41.69
C GLU A 66 25.32 26.25 -42.36
N TYR A 67 25.90 27.24 -41.68
CA TYR A 67 27.20 27.84 -41.99
C TYR A 67 28.32 27.25 -41.13
N SER A 68 29.46 26.95 -41.77
CA SER A 68 30.69 26.61 -41.06
C SER A 68 31.31 27.84 -40.39
N ASN A 69 31.93 27.64 -39.22
CA ASN A 69 32.60 28.70 -38.45
C ASN A 69 31.68 29.89 -38.02
N CYS A 70 30.36 29.69 -37.96
CA CYS A 70 29.43 30.66 -37.37
C CYS A 70 28.96 30.21 -35.97
N THR A 71 28.48 31.15 -35.15
CA THR A 71 27.72 30.88 -33.92
C THR A 71 26.24 31.23 -34.11
N TYR A 72 25.36 30.54 -33.38
CA TYR A 72 23.91 30.65 -33.47
C TYR A 72 23.32 30.96 -32.09
N THR A 73 22.77 32.16 -31.93
CA THR A 73 22.17 32.64 -30.68
C THR A 73 20.66 32.67 -30.85
N TRP A 74 19.94 31.80 -30.13
CA TRP A 74 18.48 31.75 -30.15
C TRP A 74 17.88 32.45 -28.93
N GLU A 75 16.75 33.11 -29.13
CA GLU A 75 15.94 33.74 -28.08
C GLU A 75 14.47 33.29 -28.20
N LYS A 76 13.78 33.15 -27.07
CA LYS A 76 12.33 32.90 -26.96
C LYS A 76 11.72 34.07 -26.20
N ASN A 77 10.80 34.81 -26.81
CA ASN A 77 10.18 36.03 -26.27
C ASN A 77 11.20 37.09 -25.77
N GLY A 78 12.42 37.11 -26.33
CA GLY A 78 13.51 38.00 -25.92
C GLY A 78 14.41 37.47 -24.80
N GLU A 79 14.21 36.24 -24.32
CA GLU A 79 15.11 35.57 -23.38
C GLU A 79 16.04 34.58 -24.10
N LEU A 80 17.34 34.64 -23.81
CA LEU A 80 18.37 33.80 -24.42
C LEU A 80 18.20 32.31 -24.07
N ILE A 81 18.11 31.47 -25.11
CA ILE A 81 18.06 30.01 -24.99
C ILE A 81 19.50 29.47 -25.01
N GLN A 82 19.81 28.50 -24.15
CA GLN A 82 21.14 27.86 -24.16
C GLN A 82 21.29 26.93 -25.38
N GLY A 83 22.06 27.38 -26.37
CA GLY A 83 22.43 26.62 -27.55
C GLY A 83 23.49 27.33 -28.38
N ASN A 84 24.13 26.59 -29.28
CA ASN A 84 24.99 27.14 -30.33
C ASN A 84 24.96 26.20 -31.55
N SER A 85 23.80 26.17 -32.20
CA SER A 85 23.43 25.20 -33.24
C SER A 85 22.43 25.83 -34.20
N TYR A 86 22.53 25.49 -35.48
CA TYR A 86 21.53 25.88 -36.50
C TYR A 86 20.19 25.16 -36.34
N LYS A 87 20.14 24.12 -35.50
CA LYS A 87 18.95 23.42 -35.02
C LYS A 87 18.67 23.76 -33.56
N LEU A 88 17.42 24.07 -33.23
CA LEU A 88 16.89 24.20 -31.88
C LEU A 88 15.72 23.21 -31.73
N ILE A 89 15.84 22.25 -30.82
CA ILE A 89 14.71 21.41 -30.37
C ILE A 89 14.14 22.07 -29.11
N THR A 90 12.84 22.35 -29.09
CA THR A 90 12.19 23.04 -27.98
C THR A 90 10.67 22.79 -27.97
N ASN A 91 10.01 23.18 -26.89
CA ASN A 91 8.55 23.15 -26.75
C ASN A 91 8.03 24.48 -26.20
N ILE A 92 6.71 24.67 -26.34
CA ILE A 92 5.96 25.84 -25.85
C ILE A 92 4.63 25.37 -25.25
N THR A 93 4.06 26.17 -24.34
CA THR A 93 2.73 25.96 -23.75
C THR A 93 1.69 26.96 -24.27
N GLU A 94 2.19 28.06 -24.85
CA GLU A 94 1.45 29.19 -25.40
C GLU A 94 2.23 29.70 -26.63
N THR A 95 1.56 30.42 -27.52
CA THR A 95 2.17 31.05 -28.71
C THR A 95 3.39 31.90 -28.33
N ALA A 96 4.53 31.67 -28.98
CA ALA A 96 5.80 32.32 -28.64
C ALA A 96 6.54 32.83 -29.89
N ASN A 97 7.27 33.93 -29.73
CA ASN A 97 8.11 34.50 -30.77
C ASN A 97 9.57 34.08 -30.58
N PHE A 98 10.20 33.60 -31.64
CA PHE A 98 11.61 33.21 -31.65
C PHE A 98 12.45 34.16 -32.51
N THR A 99 13.64 34.53 -32.02
CA THR A 99 14.64 35.27 -32.78
C THR A 99 15.95 34.48 -32.84
N LEU A 100 16.62 34.51 -34.00
CA LEU A 100 17.92 33.90 -34.21
C LEU A 100 18.91 34.96 -34.69
N THR A 101 20.06 35.06 -34.03
CA THR A 101 21.24 35.78 -34.56
C THR A 101 22.33 34.80 -34.94
N ILE A 102 22.79 34.86 -36.19
CA ILE A 102 23.94 34.13 -36.72
C ILE A 102 25.12 35.09 -36.85
N THR A 103 26.26 34.77 -36.25
CA THR A 103 27.50 35.57 -36.29
C THR A 103 28.64 34.76 -36.90
N ASP A 104 29.31 35.28 -37.94
CA ASP A 104 30.54 34.68 -38.49
C ASP A 104 31.76 35.02 -37.60
N ASN A 105 32.41 33.99 -37.05
CA ASN A 105 33.55 34.16 -36.15
C ASN A 105 34.80 34.76 -36.82
N ALA A 106 34.92 34.70 -38.15
CA ALA A 106 36.07 35.20 -38.91
C ALA A 106 35.88 36.63 -39.44
N THR A 107 34.65 37.02 -39.80
CA THR A 107 34.35 38.36 -40.34
C THR A 107 33.67 39.28 -39.33
N GLN A 108 33.02 38.73 -38.31
CA GLN A 108 32.09 39.44 -37.41
C GLN A 108 30.90 40.07 -38.17
N GLU A 109 30.51 39.47 -39.30
CA GLU A 109 29.24 39.75 -39.99
C GLU A 109 28.10 39.03 -39.25
N GLU A 110 26.97 39.72 -39.03
CA GLU A 110 25.82 39.22 -38.27
C GLU A 110 24.53 39.28 -39.09
N CYS A 111 23.66 38.29 -38.91
CA CYS A 111 22.29 38.26 -39.42
C CYS A 111 21.34 37.90 -38.28
N THR A 112 20.46 38.83 -37.92
CA THR A 112 19.35 38.60 -36.97
C THR A 112 18.04 38.44 -37.74
N SER A 113 17.30 37.38 -37.45
CA SER A 113 16.00 37.10 -38.06
C SER A 113 14.96 38.17 -37.70
N ALA A 114 13.89 38.26 -38.50
CA ALA A 114 12.64 38.80 -37.97
C ALA A 114 12.11 37.87 -36.85
N PRO A 115 11.28 38.38 -35.92
CA PRO A 115 10.56 37.51 -34.98
C PRO A 115 9.73 36.47 -35.74
N PHE A 116 10.01 35.19 -35.46
CA PHE A 116 9.30 34.05 -36.01
C PHE A 116 8.28 33.57 -34.97
N GLU A 117 7.01 33.90 -35.20
CA GLU A 117 5.91 33.48 -34.32
C GLU A 117 5.57 32.01 -34.55
N VAL A 118 5.67 31.22 -33.49
CA VAL A 118 5.19 29.84 -33.44
C VAL A 118 3.87 29.83 -32.68
N SER A 119 2.76 29.72 -33.41
CA SER A 119 1.43 29.57 -32.83
C SER A 119 1.30 28.23 -32.11
N CYS A 120 0.66 28.20 -30.94
CA CYS A 120 0.38 26.99 -30.17
C CYS A 120 -1.13 26.76 -30.04
N HIS A 121 -1.56 25.50 -30.01
CA HIS A 121 -2.93 25.14 -29.60
C HIS A 121 -3.13 25.34 -28.10
N THR A 122 -4.38 25.55 -27.69
CA THR A 122 -4.73 25.66 -26.27
C THR A 122 -4.48 24.32 -25.56
N PRO A 123 -3.83 24.29 -24.38
CA PRO A 123 -3.70 23.07 -23.59
C PRO A 123 -5.04 22.40 -23.30
N ILE A 124 -5.09 21.07 -23.43
CA ILE A 124 -6.26 20.27 -23.07
C ILE A 124 -6.25 20.06 -21.55
N GLU A 125 -7.29 20.50 -20.87
CA GLU A 125 -7.54 20.18 -19.45
C GLU A 125 -8.34 18.88 -19.36
N ILE A 126 -8.00 18.02 -18.39
CA ILE A 126 -8.62 16.70 -18.20
C ILE A 126 -9.19 16.63 -16.79
N ASP A 127 -10.52 16.58 -16.69
CA ASP A 127 -11.27 16.34 -15.46
C ASP A 127 -11.69 14.87 -15.34
N PHE A 128 -12.00 14.42 -14.12
CA PHE A 128 -12.50 13.06 -13.87
C PHE A 128 -13.76 13.05 -12.99
N VAL A 129 -14.73 12.21 -13.36
CA VAL A 129 -15.95 11.94 -12.57
C VAL A 129 -16.05 10.44 -12.30
N GLN A 130 -15.93 10.04 -11.04
CA GLN A 130 -16.17 8.65 -10.62
C GLN A 130 -17.67 8.45 -10.33
N PHE A 131 -18.38 7.76 -11.22
CA PHE A 131 -19.81 7.48 -11.08
C PHE A 131 -20.12 6.36 -10.07
N GLN A 132 -19.18 5.43 -9.85
CA GLN A 132 -19.36 4.31 -8.95
C GLN A 132 -18.09 4.09 -8.11
N LEU A 133 -18.26 4.01 -6.79
CA LEU A 133 -17.21 3.58 -5.85
C LEU A 133 -17.06 2.05 -5.88
N THR A 134 -15.99 1.54 -5.30
CA THR A 134 -15.61 0.12 -5.40
C THR A 134 -15.19 -0.45 -4.05
N CYS A 135 -15.32 -1.76 -3.89
CA CYS A 135 -14.76 -2.51 -2.77
C CYS A 135 -13.39 -3.13 -3.09
N THR A 136 -13.05 -3.28 -4.38
CA THR A 136 -12.15 -4.34 -4.84
C THR A 136 -10.71 -3.86 -4.98
N ASN A 137 -9.90 -4.05 -3.94
CA ASN A 137 -8.45 -3.77 -3.98
C ASN A 137 -7.70 -4.66 -5.00
N GLY A 138 -8.20 -5.86 -5.27
CA GLY A 138 -7.68 -6.68 -6.36
C GLY A 138 -8.22 -8.10 -6.48
N ASP A 139 -8.73 -8.63 -5.36
CA ASP A 139 -9.23 -10.00 -5.21
C ASP A 139 -10.75 -10.07 -5.41
N GLU A 140 -11.25 -11.28 -5.73
CA GLU A 140 -12.66 -11.70 -5.93
C GLU A 140 -13.70 -10.57 -6.12
N PRO A 141 -14.02 -10.17 -7.37
CA PRO A 141 -14.87 -9.00 -7.61
C PRO A 141 -16.34 -9.24 -7.21
N ASN A 142 -16.73 -8.65 -6.08
CA ASN A 142 -18.09 -8.71 -5.50
C ASN A 142 -19.20 -7.96 -6.30
N GLY A 143 -18.95 -7.64 -7.58
CA GLY A 143 -19.83 -6.86 -8.45
C GLY A 143 -19.67 -5.33 -8.32
N ASN A 144 -19.29 -4.82 -7.14
CA ASN A 144 -19.14 -3.39 -6.88
C ASN A 144 -17.73 -2.92 -7.27
N THR A 145 -17.55 -2.70 -8.58
CA THR A 145 -16.33 -2.18 -9.20
C THR A 145 -16.48 -0.70 -9.59
N ALA A 146 -15.36 0.01 -9.80
CA ALA A 146 -15.42 1.44 -10.06
C ALA A 146 -15.71 1.75 -11.53
N VAL A 147 -16.44 2.84 -11.74
CA VAL A 147 -16.76 3.42 -13.05
C VAL A 147 -16.31 4.87 -13.04
N VAL A 148 -15.46 5.25 -13.98
CA VAL A 148 -14.90 6.61 -14.11
C VAL A 148 -15.13 7.11 -15.53
N LYS A 149 -15.50 8.39 -15.66
CA LYS A 149 -15.47 9.15 -16.91
C LYS A 149 -14.36 10.21 -16.85
N ALA A 150 -13.54 10.29 -17.89
CA ALA A 150 -12.69 11.45 -18.16
C ALA A 150 -13.49 12.51 -18.94
N ILE A 151 -13.16 13.78 -18.77
CA ILE A 151 -13.78 14.90 -19.48
C ILE A 151 -12.66 15.82 -19.96
N ALA A 152 -12.45 15.88 -21.28
CA ALA A 152 -11.52 16.81 -21.88
C ALA A 152 -12.19 18.16 -22.17
N THR A 153 -11.46 19.27 -21.97
CA THR A 153 -11.86 20.62 -22.38
C THR A 153 -10.65 21.39 -22.93
N GLY A 154 -10.89 22.43 -23.73
CA GLY A 154 -9.84 23.22 -24.37
C GLY A 154 -10.36 24.07 -25.52
N GLU A 155 -9.69 24.03 -26.67
CA GLU A 155 -10.03 24.78 -27.89
C GLU A 155 -11.21 24.19 -28.69
N PHE A 156 -11.50 22.90 -28.50
CA PHE A 156 -12.37 22.09 -29.38
C PHE A 156 -13.66 21.63 -28.68
N GLU A 157 -14.64 21.19 -29.47
CA GLU A 157 -15.91 20.65 -28.95
C GLU A 157 -15.73 19.23 -28.36
N PRO A 158 -16.59 18.78 -27.42
CA PRO A 158 -16.37 17.53 -26.68
C PRO A 158 -16.26 16.24 -27.49
N ASP A 159 -16.76 16.20 -28.73
CA ASP A 159 -16.67 15.07 -29.66
C ASP A 159 -15.45 15.09 -30.60
N GLU A 160 -14.64 16.15 -30.56
CA GLU A 160 -13.34 16.26 -31.25
C GLU A 160 -12.17 15.71 -30.41
N TYR A 161 -12.46 15.12 -29.23
CA TYR A 161 -11.48 14.54 -28.30
C TYR A 161 -11.51 13.00 -28.24
N HIS A 162 -10.33 12.39 -28.32
CA HIS A 162 -10.11 10.94 -28.38
C HIS A 162 -9.38 10.44 -27.13
N TYR A 163 -9.98 9.47 -26.45
CA TYR A 163 -9.56 9.01 -25.12
C TYR A 163 -8.84 7.65 -25.18
N TYR A 164 -7.60 7.59 -24.68
CA TYR A 164 -6.72 6.42 -24.72
C TYR A 164 -6.23 6.04 -23.30
N TRP A 165 -6.97 5.16 -22.65
CA TRP A 165 -6.66 4.67 -21.30
C TRP A 165 -5.48 3.68 -21.29
N GLN A 166 -4.59 3.84 -20.32
CA GLN A 166 -3.41 3.00 -20.09
C GLN A 166 -3.67 1.99 -18.96
N ASP A 167 -3.06 0.81 -19.05
CA ASP A 167 -3.22 -0.31 -18.09
C ASP A 167 -4.67 -0.76 -17.83
N VAL A 168 -5.58 -0.44 -18.76
CA VAL A 168 -6.99 -0.85 -18.80
C VAL A 168 -7.20 -1.86 -19.93
N ALA A 169 -7.95 -2.94 -19.66
CA ALA A 169 -8.27 -3.91 -20.71
C ALA A 169 -9.42 -3.40 -21.60
N TYR A 170 -9.35 -3.66 -22.92
CA TYR A 170 -10.31 -3.13 -23.92
C TYR A 170 -11.80 -3.37 -23.57
N PHE A 171 -12.14 -4.50 -22.93
CA PHE A 171 -13.51 -4.83 -22.53
C PHE A 171 -14.06 -4.01 -21.35
N GLN A 172 -13.23 -3.15 -20.74
CA GLN A 172 -13.61 -2.27 -19.64
C GLN A 172 -14.08 -0.89 -20.13
N ILE A 173 -13.57 -0.44 -21.27
CA ILE A 173 -13.94 0.82 -21.93
C ILE A 173 -15.37 0.68 -22.44
N ASP A 174 -16.23 1.70 -22.29
CA ASP A 174 -17.59 1.62 -22.85
C ASP A 174 -17.55 1.60 -24.39
N PRO A 175 -18.23 0.65 -25.05
CA PRO A 175 -18.19 0.52 -26.51
C PRO A 175 -18.86 1.67 -27.27
N ASN A 176 -19.51 2.62 -26.60
CA ASN A 176 -20.15 3.80 -27.17
C ASN A 176 -19.50 5.12 -26.72
N ASP A 177 -18.66 5.11 -25.69
CA ASP A 177 -18.03 6.30 -25.10
C ASP A 177 -16.64 5.96 -24.52
N SER A 178 -15.59 6.21 -25.30
CA SER A 178 -14.20 5.91 -24.92
C SER A 178 -13.69 6.70 -23.71
N SER A 179 -14.39 7.77 -23.31
CA SER A 179 -14.08 8.50 -22.08
C SER A 179 -14.50 7.75 -20.81
N ILE A 180 -15.34 6.71 -20.91
CA ILE A 180 -15.84 5.93 -19.78
C ILE A 180 -15.10 4.59 -19.66
N VAL A 181 -14.67 4.27 -18.44
CA VAL A 181 -14.11 2.95 -18.08
C VAL A 181 -14.79 2.36 -16.86
N ASN A 182 -15.10 1.08 -16.97
CA ASN A 182 -15.77 0.25 -15.98
C ASN A 182 -14.81 -0.76 -15.33
N SER A 183 -15.28 -1.52 -14.34
CA SER A 183 -14.52 -2.63 -13.72
C SER A 183 -13.18 -2.22 -13.09
N LEU A 184 -13.05 -0.96 -12.66
CA LEU A 184 -11.83 -0.43 -12.05
C LEU A 184 -11.69 -0.90 -10.58
N LYS A 185 -10.45 -1.09 -10.14
CA LYS A 185 -10.10 -1.50 -8.77
C LYS A 185 -10.11 -0.31 -7.82
N ALA A 186 -10.24 -0.55 -6.52
CA ALA A 186 -10.08 0.45 -5.47
C ALA A 186 -8.63 0.94 -5.39
N HIS A 187 -8.43 2.23 -5.10
CA HIS A 187 -7.14 2.81 -4.70
C HIS A 187 -5.97 2.60 -5.69
N GLN A 188 -6.29 2.24 -6.93
CA GLN A 188 -5.35 2.06 -8.03
C GLN A 188 -5.21 3.38 -8.79
N LYS A 189 -4.04 3.63 -9.37
CA LYS A 189 -3.87 4.72 -10.34
C LYS A 189 -4.13 4.20 -11.76
N TYR A 190 -4.87 4.98 -12.54
CA TYR A 190 -5.08 4.77 -13.97
C TYR A 190 -4.63 6.03 -14.70
N ALA A 191 -3.84 5.86 -15.77
CA ALA A 191 -3.38 6.97 -16.60
C ALA A 191 -4.22 7.02 -17.89
N ILE A 192 -4.41 8.23 -18.41
CA ILE A 192 -5.07 8.46 -19.70
C ILE A 192 -4.19 9.34 -20.57
N GLU A 193 -4.22 9.08 -21.86
CA GLU A 193 -3.81 10.03 -22.90
C GLU A 193 -5.07 10.50 -23.63
N VAL A 194 -5.27 11.81 -23.74
CA VAL A 194 -6.31 12.41 -24.57
C VAL A 194 -5.63 13.06 -25.77
N ARG A 195 -6.26 13.00 -26.94
CA ARG A 195 -5.83 13.77 -28.13
C ARG A 195 -7.01 14.51 -28.74
N ASP A 196 -6.76 15.67 -29.33
CA ASP A 196 -7.69 16.31 -30.25
C ASP A 196 -7.62 15.69 -31.66
N ASP A 197 -8.50 16.13 -32.57
CA ASP A 197 -8.54 15.75 -33.98
C ASP A 197 -7.27 16.15 -34.78
N TYR A 198 -6.45 17.07 -34.24
CA TYR A 198 -5.14 17.45 -34.79
C TYR A 198 -4.00 16.55 -34.27
N GLY A 199 -4.29 15.70 -33.29
CA GLY A 199 -3.39 14.71 -32.71
C GLY A 199 -2.55 15.22 -31.53
N CYS A 200 -2.85 16.41 -31.00
CA CYS A 200 -2.11 16.99 -29.88
C CYS A 200 -2.45 16.28 -28.57
N PRO A 201 -1.45 15.72 -27.85
CA PRO A 201 -1.70 14.91 -26.66
C PRO A 201 -1.72 15.73 -25.37
N ALA A 202 -2.54 15.29 -24.42
CA ALA A 202 -2.44 15.60 -23.01
C ALA A 202 -2.53 14.30 -22.18
N TRP A 203 -1.95 14.30 -20.98
CA TRP A 203 -1.91 13.15 -20.09
C TRP A 203 -2.27 13.55 -18.66
N ASP A 204 -3.07 12.73 -17.98
CA ASP A 204 -3.26 12.82 -16.53
C ASP A 204 -3.54 11.45 -15.89
N THR A 205 -3.60 11.38 -14.56
CA THR A 205 -3.81 10.15 -13.78
C THR A 205 -4.89 10.31 -12.71
N ILE A 206 -5.93 9.48 -12.78
CA ILE A 206 -6.93 9.35 -11.72
C ILE A 206 -6.54 8.27 -10.72
N ARG A 207 -6.77 8.51 -9.43
CA ARG A 207 -6.77 7.48 -8.38
C ARG A 207 -8.23 7.19 -8.02
N THR A 208 -8.63 5.93 -8.09
CA THR A 208 -10.01 5.52 -7.77
C THR A 208 -10.28 5.49 -6.27
N ASP A 209 -11.42 6.02 -5.88
CA ASP A 209 -11.93 5.97 -4.52
C ASP A 209 -12.77 4.71 -4.26
N ALA A 210 -12.77 4.29 -3.00
CA ALA A 210 -13.51 3.14 -2.50
C ALA A 210 -14.74 3.56 -1.69
N TYR A 211 -15.67 2.64 -1.44
CA TYR A 211 -16.66 2.87 -0.40
C TYR A 211 -15.96 2.90 0.98
N PRO A 212 -16.39 3.76 1.91
CA PRO A 212 -15.83 3.77 3.25
C PRO A 212 -16.28 2.53 4.05
N ASN A 213 -15.39 2.01 4.88
CA ASN A 213 -15.62 0.80 5.69
C ASN A 213 -15.80 1.15 7.17
N PRO A 214 -16.47 0.29 7.97
CA PRO A 214 -16.76 0.58 9.36
C PRO A 214 -15.46 0.60 10.18
N ILE A 215 -15.32 1.58 11.07
CA ILE A 215 -14.20 1.69 12.01
C ILE A 215 -14.54 0.88 13.26
N ILE A 216 -13.80 -0.20 13.52
CA ILE A 216 -14.09 -1.14 14.61
C ILE A 216 -13.00 -1.09 15.70
N GLU A 217 -13.43 -1.16 16.95
CA GLU A 217 -12.59 -1.53 18.10
C GLU A 217 -12.84 -3.00 18.47
N VAL A 218 -11.77 -3.79 18.66
CA VAL A 218 -11.84 -5.23 18.95
C VAL A 218 -11.34 -5.52 20.37
N ASN A 219 -12.19 -6.16 21.16
CA ASN A 219 -11.97 -6.40 22.59
C ASN A 219 -11.95 -7.91 22.90
N SER A 220 -11.18 -8.30 23.91
CA SER A 220 -11.13 -9.66 24.46
C SER A 220 -11.11 -9.64 25.99
N ASP A 221 -11.81 -10.58 26.62
CA ASP A 221 -11.78 -10.80 28.06
C ASP A 221 -11.52 -12.30 28.36
N PRO A 222 -10.38 -12.66 28.99
CA PRO A 222 -9.25 -11.80 29.35
C PRO A 222 -8.34 -11.48 28.15
N ASP A 223 -7.61 -10.36 28.20
CA ASP A 223 -6.53 -10.00 27.26
C ASP A 223 -5.29 -10.94 27.35
N THR A 224 -5.23 -11.82 28.35
CA THR A 224 -4.19 -12.85 28.48
C THR A 224 -4.80 -14.05 29.19
N ALA A 225 -4.76 -15.20 28.52
CA ALA A 225 -5.24 -16.48 29.03
C ALA A 225 -4.08 -17.39 29.44
N PHE A 226 -4.40 -18.54 30.03
CA PHE A 226 -3.42 -19.54 30.44
C PHE A 226 -3.78 -20.89 29.82
N ILE A 227 -2.80 -21.74 29.50
CA ILE A 227 -3.06 -23.03 28.85
C ILE A 227 -3.97 -23.97 29.68
N GLU A 228 -4.08 -23.72 30.99
CA GLU A 228 -4.95 -24.45 31.92
C GLU A 228 -6.31 -23.77 32.20
N ASN A 229 -6.50 -22.54 31.72
CA ASN A 229 -7.79 -21.86 31.59
C ASN A 229 -7.75 -20.97 30.31
N PRO A 230 -7.88 -21.56 29.11
CA PRO A 230 -7.53 -20.92 27.85
C PRO A 230 -8.73 -20.21 27.18
N TYR A 231 -9.81 -19.99 27.94
CA TYR A 231 -11.06 -19.42 27.45
C TYR A 231 -10.96 -17.89 27.31
N VAL A 232 -11.27 -17.37 26.13
CA VAL A 232 -11.30 -15.94 25.82
C VAL A 232 -12.62 -15.58 25.17
N THR A 233 -13.30 -14.57 25.72
CA THR A 233 -14.53 -14.00 25.18
C THR A 233 -14.18 -12.81 24.29
N PHE A 234 -14.65 -12.80 23.05
CA PHE A 234 -14.41 -11.69 22.12
C PHE A 234 -15.64 -10.80 21.97
N SER A 235 -15.44 -9.53 21.64
CA SER A 235 -16.50 -8.59 21.28
C SER A 235 -15.95 -7.45 20.42
N PHE A 236 -16.83 -6.67 19.80
CA PHE A 236 -16.42 -5.51 19.00
C PHE A 236 -17.41 -4.34 19.11
N VAL A 237 -16.89 -3.12 18.95
CA VAL A 237 -17.65 -1.86 18.97
C VAL A 237 -17.46 -1.14 17.63
N ASN A 238 -18.56 -0.69 17.01
CA ASN A 238 -18.50 0.12 15.80
C ASN A 238 -18.33 1.60 16.16
N LEU A 239 -17.10 2.11 16.10
CA LEU A 239 -16.77 3.51 16.36
C LEU A 239 -17.31 4.47 15.27
N SER A 240 -17.85 3.93 14.17
CA SER A 240 -18.48 4.67 13.07
C SER A 240 -19.99 4.46 12.96
N GLU A 241 -20.68 3.98 14.01
CA GLU A 241 -22.09 3.57 13.94
C GLU A 241 -23.04 4.67 13.37
N ASP A 242 -22.80 5.94 13.69
CA ASP A 242 -23.57 7.09 13.20
C ASP A 242 -23.44 7.34 11.68
N SER A 243 -22.44 6.75 11.00
CA SER A 243 -22.13 7.02 9.58
C SER A 243 -21.98 5.77 8.72
N ILE A 244 -21.49 4.66 9.27
CA ILE A 244 -21.25 3.40 8.55
C ILE A 244 -21.69 2.23 9.41
N GLN A 245 -22.75 1.55 8.97
CA GLN A 245 -23.32 0.39 9.65
C GLN A 245 -22.65 -0.91 9.19
N VAL A 246 -22.36 -1.80 10.14
CA VAL A 246 -21.89 -3.17 9.86
C VAL A 246 -23.08 -3.99 9.36
N SER A 247 -22.96 -4.56 8.16
CA SER A 247 -24.00 -5.40 7.54
C SER A 247 -23.89 -6.88 7.91
N ASN A 248 -22.66 -7.35 8.13
CA ASN A 248 -22.31 -8.71 8.51
C ASN A 248 -20.92 -8.73 9.16
N HIS A 249 -20.60 -9.76 9.94
CA HIS A 249 -19.27 -9.95 10.54
C HIS A 249 -18.91 -11.44 10.68
N TYR A 250 -17.62 -11.72 10.78
CA TYR A 250 -17.06 -13.08 10.86
C TYR A 250 -15.74 -13.08 11.63
N TRP A 251 -15.63 -13.95 12.63
CA TRP A 251 -14.41 -14.18 13.40
C TRP A 251 -13.64 -15.39 12.86
N ASN A 252 -12.31 -15.35 12.94
CA ASN A 252 -11.39 -16.49 12.81
C ASN A 252 -10.29 -16.37 13.88
N PHE A 253 -10.17 -17.35 14.77
CA PHE A 253 -9.37 -17.23 16.00
C PHE A 253 -7.85 -17.47 15.82
N GLY A 254 -7.42 -17.92 14.64
CA GLY A 254 -5.99 -17.97 14.28
C GLY A 254 -5.14 -18.97 15.08
N ASP A 255 -5.71 -20.12 15.46
CA ASP A 255 -5.05 -21.18 16.26
C ASP A 255 -4.08 -22.08 15.47
N CYS A 256 -4.03 -21.91 14.14
CA CYS A 256 -3.33 -22.78 13.19
C CYS A 256 -1.83 -22.92 13.50
N VAL A 257 -1.32 -24.16 13.47
CA VAL A 257 -0.01 -24.47 14.05
C VAL A 257 1.17 -24.18 13.12
N GLU A 258 2.19 -23.45 13.61
CA GLU A 258 3.55 -23.54 13.06
C GLU A 258 4.10 -24.97 13.23
N GLY A 259 4.07 -25.79 12.18
CA GLY A 259 4.53 -27.19 12.32
C GLY A 259 4.67 -28.04 11.07
N SER A 260 4.11 -27.65 9.92
CA SER A 260 4.25 -28.38 8.66
C SER A 260 4.92 -27.53 7.59
N ALA A 261 5.92 -28.08 6.90
CA ALA A 261 6.81 -27.35 5.98
C ALA A 261 6.17 -26.91 4.64
N ASN A 262 4.84 -27.03 4.49
CA ASN A 262 4.10 -26.55 3.31
C ASN A 262 2.75 -25.88 3.64
N TYR A 263 2.19 -26.05 4.84
CA TYR A 263 0.96 -25.36 5.28
C TYR A 263 0.78 -25.51 6.80
N PRO A 264 0.30 -24.49 7.54
CA PRO A 264 -0.16 -24.70 8.91
C PRO A 264 -1.44 -25.54 8.88
N GLN A 265 -1.51 -26.61 9.67
CA GLN A 265 -2.73 -27.39 9.82
C GLN A 265 -3.65 -26.63 10.80
N CYS A 266 -4.58 -25.84 10.26
CA CYS A 266 -5.73 -25.37 11.03
C CYS A 266 -6.64 -26.55 11.37
N LEU A 267 -7.39 -26.46 12.47
CA LEU A 267 -8.57 -27.31 12.68
C LEU A 267 -9.75 -26.66 11.96
N ASP A 268 -10.62 -27.46 11.34
CA ASP A 268 -11.57 -26.99 10.31
C ASP A 268 -12.81 -26.21 10.85
N ASP A 269 -12.80 -25.74 12.10
CA ASP A 269 -13.99 -25.16 12.77
C ASP A 269 -13.63 -23.99 13.74
N ILE A 270 -12.71 -23.12 13.30
CA ILE A 270 -12.06 -22.08 14.12
C ILE A 270 -12.67 -20.68 13.92
N SER A 271 -13.92 -20.63 13.47
CA SER A 271 -14.55 -19.42 12.94
C SER A 271 -16.05 -19.34 13.20
N THR A 272 -16.59 -18.12 13.31
CA THR A 272 -17.99 -17.91 13.72
C THR A 272 -18.53 -16.51 13.41
N SER A 273 -19.82 -16.41 13.10
CA SER A 273 -20.56 -15.14 12.98
C SER A 273 -21.34 -14.78 14.26
N GLN A 274 -21.07 -15.45 15.38
CA GLN A 274 -21.58 -15.02 16.69
C GLN A 274 -21.06 -13.62 17.05
N TYR A 275 -21.89 -12.81 17.72
CA TYR A 275 -21.53 -11.43 18.08
C TYR A 275 -20.49 -11.36 19.21
N ALA A 276 -20.66 -12.19 20.25
CA ALA A 276 -19.73 -12.33 21.36
C ALA A 276 -19.36 -13.81 21.57
N PRO A 277 -18.44 -14.37 20.75
CA PRO A 277 -18.04 -15.77 20.87
C PRO A 277 -17.04 -15.98 22.01
N VAL A 278 -17.04 -17.19 22.57
CA VAL A 278 -15.99 -17.69 23.47
C VAL A 278 -15.19 -18.74 22.73
N HIS A 279 -13.87 -18.58 22.67
CA HIS A 279 -12.94 -19.55 22.08
C HIS A 279 -11.97 -20.08 23.14
N ALA A 280 -11.46 -21.30 22.96
CA ALA A 280 -10.55 -21.96 23.87
C ALA A 280 -9.24 -22.31 23.15
N TYR A 281 -8.16 -21.63 23.49
CA TYR A 281 -6.84 -21.84 22.87
C TYR A 281 -6.16 -23.12 23.37
N GLY A 282 -6.68 -24.26 22.92
CA GLY A 282 -6.39 -25.60 23.45
C GLY A 282 -5.23 -26.38 22.83
N ASN A 283 -4.48 -25.77 21.90
CA ASN A 283 -3.34 -26.41 21.23
C ASN A 283 -2.14 -26.48 22.19
N PRO A 284 -1.48 -27.64 22.42
CA PRO A 284 -0.45 -27.81 23.44
C PRO A 284 0.83 -26.98 23.18
N ILE A 285 0.85 -25.76 23.72
CA ILE A 285 2.01 -24.86 23.70
C ILE A 285 3.09 -25.32 24.69
N THR A 286 4.36 -25.13 24.31
CA THR A 286 5.55 -25.48 25.13
C THR A 286 6.27 -24.24 25.68
N ARG A 287 5.68 -23.07 25.48
CA ARG A 287 6.14 -21.72 25.84
C ARG A 287 4.93 -20.78 25.78
N ASP A 288 5.05 -19.57 26.33
CA ASP A 288 4.07 -18.51 26.11
C ASP A 288 3.97 -18.19 24.60
N THR A 289 2.74 -18.10 24.08
CA THR A 289 2.44 -18.01 22.64
C THR A 289 1.38 -16.93 22.39
N THR A 290 1.60 -16.08 21.38
CA THR A 290 0.60 -15.13 20.89
C THR A 290 -0.16 -15.72 19.71
N TYR A 291 -1.48 -15.74 19.79
CA TYR A 291 -2.41 -16.04 18.69
C TYR A 291 -2.97 -14.75 18.09
N TYR A 292 -3.39 -14.81 16.84
CA TYR A 292 -3.92 -13.66 16.09
C TYR A 292 -5.38 -13.89 15.75
N ALA A 293 -6.27 -13.52 16.67
CA ALA A 293 -7.69 -13.52 16.40
C ALA A 293 -8.02 -12.43 15.37
N SER A 294 -8.87 -12.73 14.41
CA SER A 294 -9.23 -11.82 13.33
C SER A 294 -10.74 -11.66 13.23
N LEU A 295 -11.18 -10.44 12.91
CA LEU A 295 -12.57 -10.06 12.71
C LEU A 295 -12.71 -9.37 11.35
N THR A 296 -13.39 -10.02 10.41
CA THR A 296 -13.79 -9.41 9.14
C THR A 296 -15.20 -8.83 9.30
N VAL A 297 -15.35 -7.52 9.11
CA VAL A 297 -16.65 -6.82 9.05
C VAL A 297 -16.96 -6.37 7.63
N TYR A 298 -18.25 -6.24 7.30
CA TYR A 298 -18.72 -5.78 6.00
C TYR A 298 -19.55 -4.50 6.13
N ASN A 299 -19.43 -3.56 5.18
CA ASN A 299 -20.35 -2.43 5.05
C ASN A 299 -21.64 -2.83 4.27
N GLN A 300 -22.57 -1.90 4.10
CA GLN A 300 -23.84 -2.15 3.37
C GLN A 300 -23.64 -2.49 1.87
N GLN A 301 -22.49 -2.13 1.31
CA GLN A 301 -22.08 -2.38 -0.07
C GLN A 301 -21.29 -3.69 -0.23
N GLY A 302 -21.15 -4.48 0.85
CA GLY A 302 -20.42 -5.75 0.83
C GLY A 302 -18.91 -5.59 0.67
N CYS A 303 -18.35 -4.41 0.95
CA CYS A 303 -16.92 -4.22 1.09
C CYS A 303 -16.49 -4.66 2.49
N ASP A 304 -15.39 -5.38 2.60
CA ASP A 304 -14.89 -5.94 3.84
C ASP A 304 -13.75 -5.12 4.46
N THR A 305 -13.49 -5.32 5.75
CA THR A 305 -12.26 -4.92 6.43
C THR A 305 -11.96 -5.90 7.55
N THR A 306 -10.71 -6.34 7.62
CA THR A 306 -10.26 -7.31 8.63
C THR A 306 -9.40 -6.63 9.69
N TYR A 307 -9.84 -6.75 10.94
CA TYR A 307 -9.15 -6.34 12.16
C TYR A 307 -8.44 -7.55 12.78
N VAL A 308 -7.33 -7.31 13.49
CA VAL A 308 -6.57 -8.34 14.20
C VAL A 308 -6.40 -7.95 15.66
N LYS A 309 -6.52 -8.93 16.55
CA LYS A 309 -6.37 -8.82 18.00
C LYS A 309 -5.42 -9.92 18.47
N ASP A 310 -4.27 -9.49 18.98
CA ASP A 310 -3.29 -10.36 19.62
C ASP A 310 -3.86 -10.92 20.94
N VAL A 311 -3.74 -12.23 21.12
CA VAL A 311 -4.14 -12.93 22.36
C VAL A 311 -2.96 -13.73 22.87
N LEU A 312 -2.45 -13.35 24.05
CA LEU A 312 -1.34 -14.04 24.69
C LEU A 312 -1.86 -15.19 25.55
N VAL A 313 -1.37 -16.40 25.30
CA VAL A 313 -1.64 -17.60 26.11
C VAL A 313 -0.37 -18.05 26.79
N LYS A 314 -0.39 -18.11 28.12
CA LYS A 314 0.79 -18.39 28.95
C LYS A 314 0.80 -19.79 29.54
N LEU A 315 1.99 -20.28 29.88
CA LEU A 315 2.15 -21.42 30.79
C LEU A 315 1.87 -20.98 32.24
N VAL A 316 1.21 -21.83 33.04
CA VAL A 316 1.00 -21.54 34.47
C VAL A 316 2.24 -21.89 35.28
N ASN A 317 2.77 -20.90 36.01
CA ASN A 317 3.89 -21.06 36.94
C ASN A 317 3.48 -20.50 38.30
N LEU A 318 2.95 -21.34 39.20
CA LEU A 318 2.49 -20.88 40.52
C LEU A 318 3.65 -20.57 41.47
N PHE A 319 3.62 -19.39 42.07
CA PHE A 319 4.30 -19.11 43.32
C PHE A 319 3.40 -19.51 44.49
N ILE A 320 3.90 -20.40 45.36
CA ILE A 320 3.24 -20.81 46.59
C ILE A 320 4.21 -20.51 47.75
N PRO A 321 3.89 -19.57 48.67
CA PRO A 321 4.79 -19.18 49.74
C PRO A 321 5.01 -20.31 50.75
N ASN A 322 6.16 -20.28 51.44
CA ASN A 322 6.50 -21.22 52.52
C ASN A 322 6.29 -20.62 53.93
N VAL A 323 5.87 -19.36 54.02
CA VAL A 323 5.61 -18.62 55.25
C VAL A 323 4.57 -17.52 55.00
N PHE A 324 3.72 -17.24 55.99
CA PHE A 324 2.90 -16.03 56.06
C PHE A 324 2.67 -15.63 57.53
N THR A 325 2.22 -14.40 57.77
CA THR A 325 2.23 -13.73 59.08
C THR A 325 0.87 -13.09 59.41
N PRO A 326 -0.13 -13.87 59.85
CA PRO A 326 -1.47 -13.37 60.21
C PRO A 326 -1.45 -12.63 61.55
N ASN A 327 -0.99 -11.38 61.54
CA ASN A 327 -0.83 -10.53 62.73
C ASN A 327 -1.74 -9.28 62.71
N GLY A 328 -2.33 -8.95 61.56
CA GLY A 328 -3.19 -7.80 61.31
C GLY A 328 -2.46 -6.50 60.95
N ASP A 329 -1.23 -6.55 60.44
CA ASP A 329 -0.46 -5.36 59.98
C ASP A 329 -0.58 -5.07 58.47
N GLY A 330 -1.26 -5.94 57.72
CA GLY A 330 -1.46 -5.83 56.27
C GLY A 330 -0.31 -6.40 55.43
N ILE A 331 0.65 -7.12 56.02
CA ILE A 331 1.81 -7.69 55.33
C ILE A 331 1.81 -9.23 55.49
N ASN A 332 1.52 -9.93 54.39
CA ASN A 332 1.41 -11.40 54.35
C ASN A 332 0.41 -11.97 55.37
N ASP A 333 -0.68 -11.27 55.69
CA ASP A 333 -1.70 -11.74 56.63
C ASP A 333 -2.40 -13.04 56.16
N TYR A 334 -2.36 -13.33 54.86
CA TYR A 334 -3.04 -14.46 54.24
C TYR A 334 -2.10 -15.32 53.38
N PHE A 335 -2.46 -16.59 53.20
CA PHE A 335 -1.74 -17.54 52.36
C PHE A 335 -2.06 -17.34 50.86
N ILE A 336 -1.53 -16.28 50.26
CA ILE A 336 -1.74 -15.93 48.85
C ILE A 336 -1.01 -16.92 47.93
N ILE A 337 -1.70 -17.44 46.91
CA ILE A 337 -1.13 -18.21 45.81
C ILE A 337 -1.42 -17.47 44.50
N THR A 338 -0.38 -17.21 43.70
CA THR A 338 -0.44 -16.39 42.47
C THR A 338 0.53 -16.93 41.42
N GLU A 339 0.48 -16.42 40.19
CA GLU A 339 1.50 -16.70 39.17
C GLU A 339 2.81 -15.95 39.48
N ASN A 340 3.94 -16.55 39.11
CA ASN A 340 5.27 -16.17 39.54
C ASN A 340 5.77 -14.82 38.98
N GLN A 341 5.23 -14.28 37.88
CA GLN A 341 5.56 -12.92 37.44
C GLN A 341 5.03 -11.85 38.42
N ASN A 342 3.97 -12.15 39.18
CA ASN A 342 3.49 -11.29 40.28
C ASN A 342 4.33 -11.45 41.57
N SER A 343 5.34 -12.31 41.58
CA SER A 343 6.27 -12.50 42.72
C SER A 343 7.45 -11.52 42.69
N GLY A 344 7.21 -10.33 42.13
CA GLY A 344 8.22 -9.30 41.95
C GLY A 344 8.76 -8.77 43.28
N GLY A 345 9.98 -9.19 43.62
CA GLY A 345 10.84 -8.50 44.61
C GLY A 345 11.35 -7.13 44.14
N THR A 346 10.58 -6.47 43.26
CA THR A 346 10.72 -5.08 42.85
C THR A 346 10.08 -4.18 43.91
N GLU A 347 10.58 -2.96 44.07
CA GLU A 347 10.44 -2.19 45.32
C GLU A 347 9.03 -1.60 45.57
N GLU A 348 8.07 -1.79 44.66
CA GLU A 348 6.66 -1.44 44.86
C GLU A 348 5.87 -2.63 45.45
N ARG A 349 5.45 -2.48 46.71
CA ARG A 349 4.53 -3.40 47.39
C ARG A 349 3.20 -3.42 46.63
N ALA A 350 2.94 -4.51 45.90
CA ALA A 350 1.62 -4.77 45.35
C ALA A 350 0.57 -4.71 46.48
N GLU A 351 -0.50 -3.96 46.26
CA GLU A 351 -1.61 -3.87 47.20
C GLU A 351 -2.34 -5.21 47.27
N TYR A 352 -2.80 -5.59 48.48
CA TYR A 352 -3.32 -6.93 48.75
C TYR A 352 -4.49 -7.33 47.80
N ASP A 353 -5.30 -6.35 47.41
CA ASP A 353 -6.46 -6.54 46.53
C ASP A 353 -6.09 -6.78 45.04
N ASN A 354 -4.80 -6.75 44.69
CA ASN A 354 -4.31 -6.88 43.30
C ASN A 354 -3.77 -8.29 42.95
N TYR A 355 -3.96 -9.29 43.81
CA TYR A 355 -3.55 -10.67 43.53
C TYR A 355 -4.67 -11.48 42.88
N ASP A 356 -4.46 -11.86 41.62
CA ASP A 356 -5.28 -12.84 40.90
C ASP A 356 -5.47 -14.15 41.69
N VAL A 357 -6.70 -14.63 41.76
CA VAL A 357 -7.05 -15.93 42.37
C VAL A 357 -6.84 -17.08 41.39
N LEU A 358 -6.68 -18.31 41.91
CA LEU A 358 -6.40 -19.52 41.13
C LEU A 358 -7.37 -19.78 39.97
N ALA A 359 -8.62 -19.30 40.06
CA ALA A 359 -9.63 -19.43 39.01
C ALA A 359 -9.26 -18.69 37.69
N LYS A 360 -8.30 -17.76 37.69
CA LYS A 360 -7.76 -17.14 36.47
C LYS A 360 -6.81 -18.06 35.72
N TYR A 361 -6.13 -18.95 36.44
CA TYR A 361 -5.10 -19.84 35.89
C TYR A 361 -5.63 -21.24 35.59
N TYR A 362 -6.65 -21.69 36.34
CA TYR A 362 -7.20 -23.04 36.31
C TYR A 362 -8.73 -23.01 36.35
N GLU A 363 -9.39 -23.98 35.72
CA GLU A 363 -10.85 -24.15 35.75
C GLU A 363 -11.38 -24.41 37.17
N SER A 364 -10.64 -25.14 38.00
CA SER A 364 -10.95 -25.31 39.42
C SER A 364 -9.74 -25.68 40.27
N SER A 365 -9.87 -25.55 41.60
CA SER A 365 -8.84 -25.96 42.56
C SER A 365 -9.40 -26.50 43.88
N GLN A 366 -8.59 -27.28 44.61
CA GLN A 366 -8.87 -27.73 45.97
C GLN A 366 -7.58 -27.60 46.80
N LEU A 367 -7.59 -26.72 47.80
CA LEU A 367 -6.53 -26.58 48.80
C LEU A 367 -6.91 -27.34 50.08
N VAL A 368 -6.06 -28.26 50.52
CA VAL A 368 -6.21 -28.96 51.81
C VAL A 368 -4.94 -28.79 52.63
N VAL A 369 -5.06 -28.31 53.86
CA VAL A 369 -3.93 -28.06 54.76
C VAL A 369 -4.03 -28.94 56.00
N PHE A 370 -2.90 -29.53 56.37
CA PHE A 370 -2.75 -30.50 57.45
C PHE A 370 -1.77 -30.00 58.51
N ASN A 371 -2.02 -30.31 59.78
CA ASN A 371 -1.03 -30.15 60.84
C ASN A 371 -0.01 -31.30 60.86
N ARG A 372 0.98 -31.19 61.75
CA ARG A 372 2.09 -32.16 61.92
C ARG A 372 1.67 -33.59 62.28
N TRP A 373 0.40 -33.83 62.60
CA TRP A 373 -0.17 -35.16 62.87
C TRP A 373 -1.07 -35.67 61.73
N GLY A 374 -1.05 -35.03 60.55
CA GLY A 374 -1.84 -35.43 59.38
C GLY A 374 -3.34 -35.17 59.53
N ARG A 375 -3.78 -34.35 60.49
CA ARG A 375 -5.18 -33.90 60.59
C ARG A 375 -5.36 -32.66 59.73
N VAL A 376 -6.42 -32.64 58.92
CA VAL A 376 -6.89 -31.44 58.21
C VAL A 376 -7.17 -30.33 59.23
N VAL A 377 -6.74 -29.11 58.91
CA VAL A 377 -6.97 -27.89 59.69
C VAL A 377 -7.61 -26.76 58.87
N TYR A 378 -7.46 -26.80 57.54
CA TYR A 378 -8.17 -25.95 56.59
C TYR A 378 -8.42 -26.73 55.29
N GLU A 379 -9.55 -26.47 54.65
CA GLU A 379 -9.90 -27.01 53.33
C GLU A 379 -10.75 -25.97 52.58
N SER A 380 -10.46 -25.77 51.30
CA SER A 380 -11.17 -24.83 50.43
C SER A 380 -11.22 -25.32 48.98
N GLY A 381 -12.41 -25.28 48.38
CA GLY A 381 -12.61 -25.48 46.94
C GLY A 381 -12.68 -24.12 46.24
N ASN A 382 -11.99 -24.00 45.10
CA ASN A 382 -11.76 -22.74 44.37
C ASN A 382 -11.22 -21.64 45.29
N TYR A 383 -10.05 -21.93 45.88
CA TYR A 383 -9.42 -21.11 46.91
C TYR A 383 -9.15 -19.67 46.44
N LYS A 384 -9.44 -18.69 47.30
CA LYS A 384 -9.54 -17.26 46.95
C LYS A 384 -8.45 -16.40 47.58
N ASN A 385 -7.32 -17.00 47.97
CA ASN A 385 -6.24 -16.32 48.69
C ASN A 385 -6.66 -15.75 50.06
N ASP A 386 -7.73 -16.30 50.65
CA ASP A 386 -8.49 -15.78 51.78
C ASP A 386 -8.22 -16.49 53.13
N TRP A 387 -7.20 -17.37 53.22
CA TRP A 387 -6.87 -18.08 54.46
C TRP A 387 -5.86 -17.31 55.32
N ASP A 388 -6.34 -16.79 56.44
CA ASP A 388 -5.61 -16.08 57.50
C ASP A 388 -4.85 -17.01 58.48
N GLY A 389 -4.70 -18.30 58.15
CA GLY A 389 -4.20 -19.30 59.11
C GLY A 389 -5.20 -19.69 60.19
N GLY A 390 -6.20 -18.86 60.48
CA GLY A 390 -7.08 -18.95 61.63
C GLY A 390 -6.34 -18.90 62.96
N ASN A 391 -7.03 -19.29 64.03
CA ASN A 391 -6.46 -19.41 65.39
C ASN A 391 -5.60 -20.69 65.54
N LEU A 392 -4.82 -21.06 64.52
CA LEU A 392 -3.90 -22.20 64.54
C LEU A 392 -2.54 -21.76 65.08
N PRO A 393 -1.96 -22.43 66.10
CA PRO A 393 -0.71 -21.99 66.71
C PRO A 393 0.48 -21.90 65.73
N ASP A 394 1.36 -20.93 66.00
CA ASP A 394 2.65 -20.75 65.30
C ASP A 394 3.39 -22.09 65.09
N GLY A 395 3.74 -22.37 63.85
CA GLY A 395 4.16 -23.71 63.48
C GLY A 395 4.25 -23.95 61.98
N VAL A 396 4.61 -25.19 61.65
CA VAL A 396 4.75 -25.66 60.26
C VAL A 396 3.60 -26.62 59.96
N TYR A 397 2.86 -26.29 58.92
CA TYR A 397 1.72 -27.01 58.36
C TYR A 397 2.09 -27.51 56.97
N PHE A 398 1.35 -28.50 56.46
CA PHE A 398 1.60 -29.11 55.15
C PHE A 398 0.39 -28.92 54.26
N TYR A 399 0.58 -28.47 53.02
CA TYR A 399 -0.51 -28.30 52.07
C TYR A 399 -0.45 -29.35 50.96
N VAL A 400 -1.63 -29.69 50.44
CA VAL A 400 -1.84 -30.30 49.13
C VAL A 400 -2.79 -29.38 48.39
N LEU A 401 -2.32 -28.79 47.29
CA LEU A 401 -3.14 -28.06 46.34
C LEU A 401 -3.31 -28.93 45.10
N LYS A 402 -4.55 -29.17 44.72
CA LYS A 402 -4.96 -29.75 43.44
C LYS A 402 -5.51 -28.63 42.57
N CYS A 403 -5.17 -28.60 41.29
CA CYS A 403 -5.83 -27.76 40.29
C CYS A 403 -6.23 -28.60 39.08
N GLN A 404 -7.44 -28.38 38.55
CA GLN A 404 -7.87 -28.96 37.27
C GLN A 404 -7.74 -27.89 36.19
N GLY A 405 -7.16 -28.27 35.06
CA GLY A 405 -6.93 -27.38 33.91
C GLY A 405 -7.25 -28.06 32.59
N TYR A 406 -7.45 -27.22 31.57
CA TYR A 406 -7.86 -27.63 30.23
C TYR A 406 -6.88 -28.59 29.54
N SER A 407 -5.57 -28.48 29.76
CA SER A 407 -4.57 -29.28 29.02
C SER A 407 -4.52 -30.75 29.47
N ASN A 408 -5.06 -31.05 30.64
CA ASN A 408 -4.96 -32.34 31.32
C ASN A 408 -6.29 -32.73 32.01
N PRO A 409 -7.40 -32.86 31.24
CA PRO A 409 -8.76 -32.99 31.79
C PRO A 409 -8.98 -34.23 32.66
N ASP A 410 -8.12 -35.25 32.55
CA ASP A 410 -8.21 -36.51 33.30
C ASP A 410 -7.38 -36.53 34.61
N ASN A 411 -6.51 -35.54 34.89
CA ASN A 411 -5.64 -35.56 36.09
C ASN A 411 -5.42 -34.18 36.71
N ASP A 412 -5.46 -34.11 38.06
CA ASP A 412 -5.08 -32.91 38.80
C ASP A 412 -3.58 -32.53 38.58
N PHE A 413 -3.29 -31.25 38.47
CA PHE A 413 -1.98 -30.70 38.82
C PHE A 413 -1.85 -30.65 40.35
N VAL A 414 -0.91 -31.41 40.93
CA VAL A 414 -0.80 -31.57 42.39
C VAL A 414 0.47 -30.95 42.96
N TYR A 415 0.32 -29.79 43.58
CA TYR A 415 1.36 -29.09 44.33
C TYR A 415 1.35 -29.54 45.80
N LYS A 416 2.52 -29.75 46.39
CA LYS A 416 2.68 -30.21 47.78
C LYS A 416 3.85 -29.50 48.43
N GLY A 417 3.68 -29.05 49.65
CA GLY A 417 4.73 -28.35 50.38
C GLY A 417 4.41 -28.12 51.83
N SER A 418 5.20 -27.26 52.46
CA SER A 418 5.01 -26.81 53.85
C SER A 418 4.87 -25.31 53.90
N VAL A 419 3.93 -24.84 54.71
CA VAL A 419 3.71 -23.43 55.01
C VAL A 419 3.89 -23.19 56.50
N THR A 420 4.56 -22.10 56.85
CA THR A 420 4.86 -21.71 58.23
C THR A 420 3.98 -20.54 58.63
N ILE A 421 3.31 -20.64 59.77
CA ILE A 421 2.52 -19.57 60.38
C ILE A 421 3.33 -18.95 61.52
N PHE A 422 3.44 -17.63 61.54
CA PHE A 422 4.05 -16.85 62.62
C PHE A 422 3.15 -15.67 63.02
N GLY A 423 3.01 -15.39 64.31
CA GLY A 423 2.22 -14.26 64.82
C GLY A 423 0.73 -14.54 65.05
N SER A 424 0.28 -15.79 64.92
CA SER A 424 -1.10 -16.24 65.18
C SER A 424 -1.57 -16.11 66.64
N GLY A 425 -0.67 -15.75 67.55
CA GLY A 425 -0.93 -15.61 68.99
C GLY A 425 -1.19 -14.16 69.42
N ARG A 426 -2.43 -13.88 69.80
CA ARG A 426 -2.79 -12.78 70.72
C ARG A 426 -2.70 -13.20 72.18
#